data_AF-A0A258AYD1-F1
#
_entry.id   AF-A0A258AYD1-F1
#
_cell.length_a   1.000
_cell.length_b   1.000
_cell.length_c   1.000
_cell.angle_alpha   90.00
_cell.angle_beta   90.00
_cell.angle_gamma   90.00
#
_symmetry.space_group_name_H-M   'P 1'
#
loop_
_entity.id
_entity.type
_entity.pdbx_description
1 polymer ?
#
loop_
_entity_poly.entity_id
_entity_poly.type
_entity_poly.pdbx_seq_one_letter_code
_entity_poly.pdbx_strand_id
1 'polypeptide(L)'
;MAEGGWCSVSVNHRFIISLENNLMRGDNCVNLLRTNPRAVLGPKYDRGKRYAICNHPETTASLLLAVEESLVKVTEDVLKTVNLKPGRVCCGLFAMLEHAILSIFRASSGGTPSDFVLIAACEGSLAVLVQQEGQWRDIRCRSGLGPEAVETALQIISPLLAKIPQGSPVYFVGDGHDNKFRTELMLHLEKVGAADLTQDDLLWTIIGEH
;
A
#
# COMPACT_ATOMS: atom_id res chain seq x y z
N MET A 1 -12.91 22.84 18.85
CA MET A 1 -11.84 22.80 17.84
C MET A 1 -10.59 22.31 18.56
N ALA A 2 -9.91 21.30 18.03
CA ALA A 2 -8.93 20.49 18.77
C ALA A 2 -7.63 21.26 19.04
N GLU A 3 -7.63 22.12 20.08
CA GLU A 3 -6.39 22.72 20.58
C GLU A 3 -5.49 21.62 21.15
N GLY A 4 -4.35 21.37 20.48
CA GLY A 4 -3.34 20.41 20.92
C GLY A 4 -3.62 18.94 20.59
N GLY A 5 -4.60 18.67 19.72
CA GLY A 5 -4.92 17.31 19.28
C GLY A 5 -3.82 16.66 18.43
N TRP A 6 -3.71 15.34 18.53
CA TRP A 6 -2.90 14.52 17.62
C TRP A 6 -3.69 14.21 16.35
N CYS A 7 -3.00 14.17 15.21
CA CYS A 7 -3.60 13.84 13.91
C CYS A 7 -2.72 12.84 13.15
N SER A 8 -3.37 11.80 12.61
CA SER A 8 -2.76 10.88 11.64
C SER A 8 -3.11 11.34 10.23
N VAL A 9 -2.11 11.33 9.34
CA VAL A 9 -2.26 11.81 7.96
C VAL A 9 -1.80 10.76 6.98
N SER A 10 -2.66 10.50 5.99
CA SER A 10 -2.33 9.71 4.82
C SER A 10 -1.85 10.60 3.67
N VAL A 11 -0.73 10.24 3.05
CA VAL A 11 -0.15 10.90 1.89
C VAL A 11 -0.16 9.91 0.72
N ASN A 12 -1.21 9.98 -0.08
CA ASN A 12 -1.44 9.11 -1.24
C ASN A 12 -1.04 9.79 -2.56
N HIS A 13 0.05 10.56 -2.58
CA HIS A 13 0.58 11.13 -3.82
C HIS A 13 2.10 11.26 -3.75
N ARG A 14 2.74 11.25 -4.92
CA ARG A 14 4.22 11.34 -5.06
C ARG A 14 4.96 10.28 -4.23
N PHE A 15 4.52 9.04 -4.36
CA PHE A 15 5.18 7.86 -3.80
C PHE A 15 5.64 6.92 -4.91
N ILE A 16 6.57 6.03 -4.56
CA ILE A 16 6.96 4.87 -5.37
C ILE A 16 6.83 3.64 -4.46
N ILE A 17 6.15 2.61 -4.96
CA ILE A 17 6.16 1.26 -4.35
C ILE A 17 6.88 0.34 -5.33
N SER A 18 7.97 -0.28 -4.89
CA SER A 18 8.75 -1.24 -5.68
C SER A 18 8.85 -2.59 -4.98
N LEU A 19 9.10 -3.64 -5.78
CA LEU A 19 9.48 -4.95 -5.28
C LEU A 19 11.01 -5.06 -5.25
N GLU A 20 11.53 -5.36 -4.07
CA GLU A 20 12.96 -5.45 -3.82
C GLU A 20 13.29 -6.81 -3.20
N ASN A 21 14.44 -7.38 -3.56
CA ASN A 21 14.91 -8.62 -2.96
C ASN A 21 16.10 -8.36 -2.03
N ASN A 22 16.23 -9.22 -1.01
CA ASN A 22 17.38 -9.28 -0.11
C ASN A 22 17.63 -7.97 0.67
N LEU A 23 16.56 -7.24 1.02
CA LEU A 23 16.66 -6.14 1.97
C LEU A 23 16.90 -6.68 3.40
N MET A 24 17.47 -5.84 4.27
CA MET A 24 17.71 -6.20 5.66
C MET A 24 16.39 -6.52 6.39
N ARG A 25 16.38 -7.65 7.10
CA ARG A 25 15.22 -8.16 7.86
C ARG A 25 15.68 -8.43 9.29
N GLY A 26 15.28 -7.57 10.20
CA GLY A 26 15.56 -7.73 11.63
C GLY A 26 14.64 -6.81 12.42
N ASP A 27 14.47 -7.08 13.71
CA ASP A 27 13.49 -6.38 14.55
C ASP A 27 13.76 -4.87 14.62
N ASN A 28 15.04 -4.46 14.50
CA ASN A 28 15.44 -3.06 14.46
C ASN A 28 15.37 -2.42 13.05
N CYS A 29 14.92 -3.13 12.02
CA CYS A 29 14.92 -2.65 10.64
C CYS A 29 14.11 -1.36 10.48
N VAL A 30 12.92 -1.27 11.08
CA VAL A 30 12.07 -0.06 11.01
C VAL A 30 12.77 1.15 11.64
N ASN A 31 13.45 0.94 12.78
CA ASN A 31 14.20 2.00 13.46
C ASN A 31 15.44 2.43 12.65
N LEU A 32 16.19 1.45 12.11
CA LEU A 32 17.34 1.70 11.24
C LEU A 32 16.91 2.42 9.96
N LEU A 33 15.76 2.09 9.38
CA LEU A 33 15.25 2.76 8.18
C LEU A 33 14.96 4.25 8.44
N ARG A 34 14.55 4.61 9.66
CA ARG A 34 14.33 6.00 10.08
C ARG A 34 15.61 6.77 10.37
N THR A 35 16.59 6.11 11.00
CA THR A 35 17.79 6.78 11.54
C THR A 35 19.01 6.68 10.62
N ASN A 36 19.16 5.57 9.91
CA ASN A 36 20.24 5.28 8.98
C ASN A 36 19.72 4.41 7.81
N PRO A 37 18.86 4.96 6.92
CA PRO A 37 18.26 4.22 5.81
C PRO A 37 19.29 3.56 4.89
N ARG A 38 20.49 4.15 4.77
CA ARG A 38 21.58 3.60 3.97
C ARG A 38 22.05 2.23 4.47
N ALA A 39 21.96 1.95 5.78
CA ALA A 39 22.31 0.63 6.33
C ALA A 39 21.33 -0.47 5.90
N VAL A 40 20.08 -0.11 5.61
CA VAL A 40 19.00 -1.05 5.21
C VAL A 40 18.92 -1.17 3.68
N LEU A 41 18.99 -0.04 2.97
CA LEU A 41 18.77 0.05 1.52
C LEU A 41 20.06 -0.01 0.69
N GLY A 42 21.21 0.22 1.32
CA GLY A 42 22.51 0.26 0.66
C GLY A 42 22.55 1.30 -0.48
N PRO A 43 22.87 0.90 -1.72
CA PRO A 43 22.96 1.80 -2.86
C PRO A 43 21.61 2.32 -3.37
N LYS A 44 20.48 1.74 -2.95
CA LYS A 44 19.13 2.19 -3.31
C LYS A 44 18.66 3.39 -2.48
N TYR A 45 19.42 3.74 -1.45
CA TYR A 45 19.16 4.92 -0.65
C TYR A 45 19.32 6.19 -1.50
N ASP A 46 18.26 6.99 -1.50
CA ASP A 46 18.18 8.29 -2.15
C ASP A 46 17.98 9.36 -1.09
N ARG A 47 18.79 10.42 -1.19
CA ARG A 47 18.77 11.50 -0.22
C ARG A 47 17.56 12.38 -0.49
N GLY A 48 16.67 12.48 0.49
CA GLY A 48 15.44 13.26 0.37
C GLY A 48 14.19 12.39 0.22
N LYS A 49 14.28 11.08 0.44
CA LYS A 49 13.13 10.18 0.54
C LYS A 49 13.01 9.57 1.93
N ARG A 50 11.78 9.40 2.39
CA ARG A 50 11.41 8.56 3.54
C ARG A 50 10.93 7.21 3.03
N TYR A 51 11.21 6.16 3.80
CA TYR A 51 10.98 4.78 3.37
C TYR A 51 10.13 3.99 4.37
N ALA A 52 9.41 3.01 3.86
CA ALA A 52 8.79 1.94 4.65
C ALA A 52 8.96 0.60 3.92
N ILE A 53 8.99 -0.51 4.66
CA ILE A 53 9.23 -1.85 4.11
C ILE A 53 8.16 -2.80 4.65
N CYS A 54 7.58 -3.60 3.76
CA CYS A 54 6.75 -4.75 4.10
C CYS A 54 7.42 -6.00 3.52
N ASN A 55 7.80 -6.95 4.37
CA ASN A 55 8.53 -8.14 3.96
C ASN A 55 7.56 -9.27 3.62
N HIS A 56 7.81 -9.99 2.52
CA HIS A 56 7.16 -11.26 2.28
C HIS A 56 7.51 -12.23 3.43
N PRO A 57 6.54 -12.90 4.05
CA PRO A 57 6.79 -13.74 5.22
C PRO A 57 7.66 -14.97 4.91
N GLU A 58 7.53 -15.54 3.71
CA GLU A 58 8.18 -16.81 3.35
C GLU A 58 9.36 -16.67 2.37
N THR A 59 9.65 -15.47 1.85
CA THR A 59 10.63 -15.28 0.76
C THR A 59 11.46 -14.03 0.99
N THR A 60 12.51 -13.80 0.19
CA THR A 60 13.39 -12.63 0.34
C THR A 60 12.84 -11.35 -0.32
N ALA A 61 11.64 -11.41 -0.92
CA ALA A 61 10.98 -10.28 -1.56
C ALA A 61 10.34 -9.34 -0.54
N SER A 62 10.46 -8.04 -0.77
CA SER A 62 9.97 -6.98 0.10
C SER A 62 9.34 -5.88 -0.75
N LEU A 63 8.21 -5.35 -0.30
CA LEU A 63 7.67 -4.10 -0.82
C LEU A 63 8.41 -2.94 -0.17
N LEU A 64 8.98 -2.06 -0.97
CA LEU A 64 9.64 -0.84 -0.54
C LEU A 64 8.80 0.36 -0.96
N LEU A 65 8.31 1.11 0.04
CA LEU A 65 7.75 2.43 -0.16
C LEU A 65 8.87 3.47 -0.12
N ALA A 66 8.86 4.40 -1.07
CA ALA A 66 9.65 5.62 -1.03
C ALA A 66 8.75 6.84 -1.27
N VAL A 67 8.80 7.83 -0.38
CA VAL A 67 8.03 9.07 -0.44
C VAL A 67 8.98 10.25 -0.32
N GLU A 68 8.72 11.33 -1.06
CA GLU A 68 9.48 12.57 -0.95
C GLU A 68 9.46 13.11 0.49
N GLU A 69 10.63 13.25 1.12
CA GLU A 69 10.77 13.76 2.49
C GLU A 69 10.28 15.20 2.61
N SER A 70 10.49 15.99 1.56
CA SER A 70 10.00 17.37 1.47
C SER A 70 8.48 17.44 1.61
N LEU A 71 7.75 16.51 0.99
CA LEU A 71 6.30 16.42 1.08
C LEU A 71 5.85 16.16 2.50
N VAL A 72 6.49 15.19 3.17
CA VAL A 72 6.15 14.84 4.56
C VAL A 72 6.42 16.02 5.50
N LYS A 73 7.53 16.74 5.34
CA LYS A 73 7.84 17.94 6.13
C LYS A 73 6.82 19.05 5.92
N VAL A 74 6.43 19.32 4.66
CA VAL A 74 5.40 20.32 4.36
C VAL A 74 4.08 19.96 5.04
N THR A 75 3.66 18.68 4.99
CA THR A 75 2.47 18.21 5.70
C THR A 75 2.60 18.41 7.21
N GLU A 76 3.73 18.02 7.81
CA GLU A 76 4.00 18.20 9.24
C GLU A 76 3.96 19.69 9.65
N ASP A 77 4.49 20.59 8.83
CA ASP A 77 4.53 22.03 9.11
C ASP A 77 3.16 22.69 8.95
N VAL A 78 2.37 22.28 7.96
CA VAL A 78 0.97 22.74 7.81
C VAL A 78 0.12 22.33 9.01
N LEU A 79 0.30 21.14 9.57
CA LEU A 79 -0.43 20.73 10.76
C LEU A 79 -0.06 21.58 11.99
N LYS A 80 1.22 21.93 12.13
CA LYS A 80 1.68 22.81 13.21
C LYS A 80 1.07 24.20 13.10
N THR A 81 0.91 24.75 11.90
CA THR A 81 0.33 26.11 11.72
C THR A 81 -1.14 26.18 12.16
N VAL A 82 -1.83 25.05 12.17
CA VAL A 82 -3.21 24.92 12.67
C VAL A 82 -3.29 24.33 14.09
N ASN A 83 -2.19 24.37 14.85
CA ASN A 83 -2.07 23.86 16.23
C ASN A 83 -2.39 22.35 16.40
N LEU A 84 -2.18 21.55 15.35
CA LEU A 84 -2.26 20.09 15.42
C LEU A 84 -0.85 19.49 15.52
N LYS A 85 -0.74 18.42 16.31
CA LYS A 85 0.49 17.63 16.40
C LYS A 85 0.40 16.45 15.42
N PRO A 86 1.29 16.35 14.42
CA PRO A 86 1.35 15.15 13.60
C PRO A 86 1.73 13.96 14.49
N GLY A 87 0.81 13.01 14.65
CA GLY A 87 1.07 11.73 15.31
C GLY A 87 1.78 10.79 14.34
N ARG A 88 1.18 10.60 13.16
CA ARG A 88 1.70 9.72 12.11
C ARG A 88 1.48 10.31 10.74
N VAL A 89 2.51 10.30 9.90
CA VAL A 89 2.38 10.60 8.46
C VAL A 89 2.84 9.38 7.69
N CYS A 90 1.94 8.76 6.94
CA CYS A 90 2.21 7.53 6.18
C CYS A 90 1.56 7.55 4.80
N CYS A 91 1.89 6.60 3.93
CA CYS A 91 1.13 6.36 2.70
C CYS A 91 0.00 5.37 3.01
N GLY A 92 -1.25 5.80 2.94
CA GLY A 92 -2.41 4.96 3.26
C GLY A 92 -2.53 3.74 2.37
N LEU A 93 -2.28 3.90 1.07
CA LEU A 93 -2.24 2.78 0.13
C LEU A 93 -1.25 1.70 0.55
N PHE A 94 -0.05 2.10 0.99
CA PHE A 94 0.97 1.15 1.43
C PHE A 94 0.57 0.44 2.74
N ALA A 95 0.00 1.19 3.69
CA ALA A 95 -0.49 0.61 4.94
C ALA A 95 -1.63 -0.40 4.70
N MET A 96 -2.54 -0.09 3.77
CA MET A 96 -3.61 -1.00 3.37
C MET A 96 -3.10 -2.24 2.65
N LEU A 97 -2.12 -2.10 1.75
CA LEU A 97 -1.46 -3.24 1.12
C LEU A 97 -0.83 -4.16 2.16
N GLU A 98 -0.03 -3.61 3.07
CA GLU A 98 0.62 -4.37 4.15
C GLU A 98 -0.42 -5.11 5.00
N HIS A 99 -1.49 -4.42 5.41
CA HIS A 99 -2.57 -5.02 6.17
C HIS A 99 -3.25 -6.16 5.41
N ALA A 100 -3.65 -5.95 4.16
CA ALA A 100 -4.36 -6.95 3.36
C ALA A 100 -3.47 -8.18 3.08
N ILE A 101 -2.18 -7.97 2.80
CA ILE A 101 -1.19 -9.04 2.66
C ILE A 101 -1.19 -9.88 3.94
N LEU A 102 -0.94 -9.26 5.10
CA LEU A 102 -0.88 -9.98 6.38
C LEU A 102 -2.19 -10.71 6.69
N SER A 103 -3.34 -10.12 6.37
CA SER A 103 -4.64 -10.75 6.56
C SER A 103 -4.83 -11.98 5.66
N ILE A 104 -4.43 -11.91 4.38
CA ILE A 104 -4.45 -13.07 3.46
C ILE A 104 -3.54 -14.19 3.99
N PHE A 105 -2.33 -13.84 4.45
CA PHE A 105 -1.37 -14.80 5.04
C PHE A 105 -1.83 -15.38 6.38
N ARG A 106 -2.66 -14.67 7.16
CA ARG A 106 -3.20 -15.18 8.43
C ARG A 106 -4.44 -16.04 8.22
N ALA A 107 -5.28 -15.71 7.25
CA ALA A 107 -6.50 -16.45 6.94
C ALA A 107 -6.21 -17.82 6.31
N SER A 108 -5.02 -17.99 5.71
CA SER A 108 -4.56 -19.22 5.10
C SER A 108 -4.15 -20.28 6.13
N SER A 109 -5.15 -20.82 6.84
CA SER A 109 -5.02 -21.93 7.80
C SER A 109 -4.44 -23.23 7.20
N GLY A 110 -4.28 -23.29 5.88
CA GLY A 110 -3.72 -24.41 5.10
C GLY A 110 -2.62 -23.99 4.11
N GLY A 111 -2.00 -22.81 4.28
CA GLY A 111 -0.97 -22.27 3.39
C GLY A 111 -1.50 -21.19 2.46
N THR A 112 -0.74 -20.10 2.29
CA THR A 112 -1.11 -18.97 1.43
C THR A 112 -1.26 -19.44 -0.01
N PRO A 113 -2.27 -18.95 -0.78
CA PRO A 113 -2.38 -19.27 -2.19
C PRO A 113 -1.04 -19.02 -2.89
N SER A 114 -0.55 -20.01 -3.63
CA SER A 114 0.67 -19.88 -4.42
C SER A 114 0.56 -18.72 -5.43
N ASP A 115 -0.65 -18.51 -5.94
CA ASP A 115 -0.94 -17.51 -6.95
C ASP A 115 -2.11 -16.65 -6.50
N PHE A 116 -1.96 -15.33 -6.53
CA PHE A 116 -3.07 -14.39 -6.31
C PHE A 116 -2.76 -13.01 -6.88
N VAL A 117 -3.82 -12.22 -7.08
CA VAL A 117 -3.73 -10.78 -7.36
C VAL A 117 -4.38 -10.00 -6.22
N LEU A 118 -3.67 -9.04 -5.66
CA LEU A 118 -4.20 -8.10 -4.67
C LEU A 118 -4.25 -6.69 -5.27
N ILE A 119 -5.44 -6.13 -5.34
CA ILE A 119 -5.71 -4.77 -5.82
C ILE A 119 -6.05 -3.92 -4.60
N ALA A 120 -5.28 -2.87 -4.34
CA ALA A 120 -5.56 -1.89 -3.31
C ALA A 120 -5.87 -0.53 -3.94
N ALA A 121 -6.91 0.15 -3.46
CA ALA A 121 -7.25 1.51 -3.87
C ALA A 121 -7.43 2.40 -2.64
N CYS A 122 -6.78 3.56 -2.60
CA CYS A 122 -6.85 4.49 -1.48
C CYS A 122 -6.69 5.93 -1.97
N GLU A 123 -7.70 6.77 -1.73
CA GLU A 123 -7.68 8.23 -1.98
C GLU A 123 -7.04 8.63 -3.34
N GLY A 124 -7.60 8.11 -4.44
CA GLY A 124 -7.10 8.42 -5.79
C GLY A 124 -5.77 7.75 -6.13
N SER A 125 -5.36 6.73 -5.38
CA SER A 125 -4.22 5.88 -5.70
C SER A 125 -4.62 4.41 -5.79
N LEU A 126 -3.90 3.67 -6.62
CA LEU A 126 -4.10 2.26 -6.91
C LEU A 126 -2.77 1.54 -6.83
N ALA A 127 -2.78 0.32 -6.29
CA ALA A 127 -1.69 -0.63 -6.39
C ALA A 127 -2.23 -2.02 -6.73
N VAL A 128 -1.48 -2.78 -7.51
CA VAL A 128 -1.82 -4.14 -7.91
C VAL A 128 -0.59 -5.00 -7.74
N LEU A 129 -0.64 -5.93 -6.78
CA LEU A 129 0.40 -6.89 -6.45
C LEU A 129 0.04 -8.26 -7.02
N VAL A 130 1.01 -8.92 -7.65
CA VAL A 130 0.89 -10.29 -8.16
C VAL A 130 1.80 -11.19 -7.36
N GLN A 131 1.22 -12.24 -6.77
CA GLN A 131 1.95 -13.41 -6.30
C GLN A 131 1.80 -14.54 -7.31
N GLN A 132 2.90 -15.18 -7.66
CA GLN A 132 2.92 -16.37 -8.51
C GLN A 132 3.98 -17.35 -8.01
N GLU A 133 3.63 -18.63 -7.93
CA GLU A 133 4.48 -19.71 -7.37
C GLU A 133 5.01 -19.38 -5.96
N GLY A 134 4.20 -18.70 -5.15
CA GLY A 134 4.54 -18.29 -3.79
C GLY A 134 5.53 -17.12 -3.71
N GLN A 135 5.76 -16.41 -4.82
CA GLN A 135 6.66 -15.26 -4.87
C GLN A 135 5.94 -14.01 -5.37
N TRP A 136 6.20 -12.85 -4.79
CA TRP A 136 5.77 -11.58 -5.39
C TRP A 136 6.55 -11.33 -6.68
N ARG A 137 5.85 -11.37 -7.82
CA ARG A 137 6.46 -11.28 -9.16
C ARG A 137 6.35 -9.90 -9.78
N ASP A 138 5.26 -9.19 -9.52
CA ASP A 138 4.99 -7.90 -10.15
C ASP A 138 4.19 -7.00 -9.20
N ILE A 139 4.47 -5.70 -9.27
CA ILE A 139 3.73 -4.64 -8.59
C ILE A 139 3.57 -3.49 -9.58
N ARG A 140 2.35 -2.97 -9.70
CA ARG A 140 2.11 -1.69 -10.37
C ARG A 140 1.37 -0.77 -9.44
N CYS A 141 1.79 0.48 -9.40
CA CYS A 141 1.10 1.50 -8.63
C CYS A 141 0.92 2.79 -9.44
N ARG A 142 -0.16 3.52 -9.13
CA ARG A 142 -0.47 4.81 -9.74
C ARG A 142 -1.14 5.69 -8.70
N SER A 143 -0.70 6.94 -8.59
CA SER A 143 -1.37 7.99 -7.83
C SER A 143 -2.03 9.00 -8.78
N GLY A 144 -2.97 9.78 -8.26
CA GLY A 144 -3.64 10.85 -9.01
C GLY A 144 -4.71 10.34 -9.98
N LEU A 145 -5.34 9.22 -9.66
CA LEU A 145 -6.57 8.77 -10.29
C LEU A 145 -7.73 9.59 -9.72
N GLY A 146 -8.58 10.12 -10.61
CA GLY A 146 -9.84 10.75 -10.22
C GLY A 146 -10.98 9.74 -10.13
N PRO A 147 -12.17 10.17 -9.66
CA PRO A 147 -13.35 9.30 -9.51
C PRO A 147 -13.81 8.59 -10.78
N GLU A 148 -13.59 9.20 -11.94
CA GLU A 148 -13.99 8.67 -13.24
C GLU A 148 -12.88 7.82 -13.91
N ALA A 149 -11.75 7.59 -13.21
CA ALA A 149 -10.57 6.98 -13.81
C ALA A 149 -10.59 5.44 -13.83
N VAL A 150 -11.78 4.82 -13.83
CA VAL A 150 -11.96 3.36 -13.82
C VAL A 150 -11.26 2.71 -15.02
N GLU A 151 -11.40 3.29 -16.21
CA GLU A 151 -10.73 2.78 -17.41
C GLU A 151 -9.20 2.79 -17.28
N THR A 152 -8.64 3.87 -16.70
CA THR A 152 -7.20 3.95 -16.42
C THR A 152 -6.76 2.90 -15.39
N ALA A 153 -7.57 2.67 -14.36
CA ALA A 153 -7.32 1.61 -13.38
C ALA A 153 -7.34 0.22 -14.04
N LEU A 154 -8.31 -0.05 -14.91
CA LEU A 154 -8.41 -1.31 -15.66
C LEU A 154 -7.22 -1.53 -16.60
N GLN A 155 -6.68 -0.48 -17.22
CA GLN A 155 -5.46 -0.55 -18.04
C GLN A 155 -4.22 -0.94 -17.22
N ILE A 156 -4.22 -0.65 -15.91
CA ILE A 156 -3.16 -1.06 -14.99
C ILE A 156 -3.38 -2.50 -14.52
N ILE A 157 -4.62 -2.85 -14.15
CA ILE A 157 -5.00 -4.13 -13.55
C ILE A 157 -4.99 -5.27 -14.58
N SER A 158 -5.61 -5.08 -15.75
CA SER A 158 -5.87 -6.17 -16.71
C SER A 158 -4.60 -6.90 -17.16
N PRO A 159 -3.47 -6.22 -17.46
CA PRO A 159 -2.23 -6.92 -17.82
C PRO A 159 -1.66 -7.79 -16.71
N LEU A 160 -1.98 -7.53 -15.44
CA LEU A 160 -1.52 -8.31 -14.29
C LEU A 160 -2.44 -9.52 -14.04
N LEU A 161 -3.76 -9.34 -14.18
CA LEU A 161 -4.71 -10.45 -14.16
C LEU A 161 -4.42 -11.48 -15.26
N ALA A 162 -3.97 -11.03 -16.43
CA ALA A 162 -3.61 -11.94 -17.53
C ALA A 162 -2.35 -12.78 -17.27
N LYS A 163 -1.54 -12.45 -16.25
CA LYS A 163 -0.30 -13.17 -15.92
C LYS A 163 -0.50 -14.36 -14.99
N ILE A 164 -1.61 -14.38 -14.26
CA ILE A 164 -1.92 -15.44 -13.29
C ILE A 164 -2.79 -16.52 -13.93
N PRO A 165 -2.69 -17.79 -13.49
CA PRO A 165 -3.57 -18.86 -13.94
C PRO A 165 -5.05 -18.52 -13.73
N GLN A 166 -5.91 -18.94 -14.66
CA GLN A 166 -7.36 -18.77 -14.50
C GLN A 166 -7.85 -19.47 -13.22
N GLY A 167 -8.74 -18.79 -12.49
CA GLY A 167 -9.26 -19.27 -11.20
C GLY A 167 -8.37 -18.94 -10.00
N SER A 168 -7.20 -18.30 -10.20
CA SER A 168 -6.42 -17.79 -9.08
C SER A 168 -7.19 -16.70 -8.33
N PRO A 169 -7.14 -16.65 -6.99
CA PRO A 169 -7.82 -15.63 -6.21
C PRO A 169 -7.46 -14.20 -6.62
N VAL A 170 -8.47 -13.35 -6.73
CA VAL A 170 -8.32 -11.91 -6.90
C VAL A 170 -8.94 -11.23 -5.69
N TYR A 171 -8.18 -10.38 -5.02
CA TYR A 171 -8.63 -9.63 -3.85
C TYR A 171 -8.65 -8.16 -4.18
N PHE A 172 -9.69 -7.47 -3.72
CA PHE A 172 -9.79 -6.02 -3.77
C PHE A 172 -9.88 -5.47 -2.34
N VAL A 173 -9.17 -4.38 -2.05
CA VAL A 173 -9.31 -3.63 -0.81
C VAL A 173 -9.32 -2.13 -1.13
N GLY A 174 -10.38 -1.45 -0.73
CA GLY A 174 -10.58 -0.02 -0.99
C GLY A 174 -10.75 0.78 0.29
N ASP A 175 -10.33 2.05 0.30
CA ASP A 175 -10.77 3.03 1.29
C ASP A 175 -10.65 4.46 0.72
N GLY A 176 -11.33 5.40 1.35
CA GLY A 176 -11.43 6.79 0.96
C GLY A 176 -12.82 7.15 0.47
N HIS A 177 -12.94 8.39 -0.02
CA HIS A 177 -14.25 9.02 -0.26
C HIS A 177 -14.79 8.76 -1.67
N ASP A 178 -14.21 7.81 -2.40
CA ASP A 178 -14.47 7.58 -3.83
C ASP A 178 -15.33 6.33 -4.06
N ASN A 179 -16.54 6.37 -3.50
CA ASN A 179 -17.50 5.27 -3.60
C ASN A 179 -17.90 4.97 -5.05
N LYS A 180 -17.93 5.99 -5.91
CA LYS A 180 -18.25 5.82 -7.33
C LYS A 180 -17.18 4.99 -8.03
N PHE A 181 -15.91 5.38 -7.90
CA PHE A 181 -14.78 4.64 -8.47
C PHE A 181 -14.79 3.18 -8.02
N ARG A 182 -14.96 2.92 -6.71
CA ARG A 182 -15.01 1.55 -6.17
C ARG A 182 -16.16 0.76 -6.79
N THR A 183 -17.37 1.32 -6.75
CA THR A 183 -18.58 0.63 -7.25
C THR A 183 -18.41 0.23 -8.72
N GLU A 184 -17.97 1.16 -9.55
CA GLU A 184 -17.79 0.92 -10.98
C GLU A 184 -16.65 -0.07 -11.24
N LEU A 185 -15.50 0.07 -10.56
CA LEU A 185 -14.39 -0.86 -10.70
C LEU A 185 -14.79 -2.29 -10.28
N MET A 186 -15.54 -2.44 -9.19
CA MET A 186 -15.99 -3.74 -8.70
C MET A 186 -16.91 -4.45 -9.69
N LEU A 187 -17.76 -3.74 -10.45
CA LEU A 187 -18.56 -4.35 -11.53
C LEU A 187 -17.71 -5.05 -12.60
N HIS A 188 -16.45 -4.62 -12.78
CA HIS A 188 -15.50 -5.30 -13.66
C HIS A 188 -14.76 -6.44 -12.95
N LEU A 189 -14.35 -6.23 -11.70
CA LEU A 189 -13.58 -7.22 -10.93
C LEU A 189 -14.43 -8.43 -10.52
N GLU A 190 -15.72 -8.26 -10.28
CA GLU A 190 -16.65 -9.36 -10.01
C GLU A 190 -16.74 -10.35 -11.18
N LYS A 191 -16.57 -9.89 -12.43
CA LYS A 191 -16.57 -10.75 -13.62
C LYS A 191 -15.40 -11.72 -13.65
N VAL A 192 -14.32 -11.42 -12.91
CA VAL A 192 -13.16 -12.31 -12.73
C VAL A 192 -13.16 -13.00 -11.36
N GLY A 193 -14.27 -12.90 -10.61
CA GLY A 193 -14.43 -13.54 -9.31
C GLY A 193 -13.67 -12.87 -8.17
N ALA A 194 -13.42 -11.56 -8.27
CA ALA A 194 -12.72 -10.84 -7.20
C ALA A 194 -13.51 -10.80 -5.90
N ALA A 195 -12.83 -11.05 -4.78
CA ALA A 195 -13.37 -10.91 -3.44
C ALA A 195 -13.07 -9.50 -2.89
N ASP A 196 -14.11 -8.81 -2.45
CA ASP A 196 -13.97 -7.51 -1.78
C ASP A 196 -13.64 -7.70 -0.29
N LEU A 197 -12.47 -7.22 0.11
CA LEU A 197 -11.95 -7.24 1.49
C LEU A 197 -12.11 -5.88 2.19
N THR A 198 -12.77 -4.92 1.55
CA THR A 198 -12.98 -3.57 2.09
C THR A 198 -13.80 -3.62 3.37
N GLN A 199 -13.38 -2.84 4.37
CA GLN A 199 -14.08 -2.64 5.63
C GLN A 199 -14.30 -1.14 5.85
N ASP A 200 -15.31 -0.79 6.64
CA ASP A 200 -15.59 0.59 6.98
C ASP A 200 -14.44 1.17 7.82
N ASP A 201 -13.98 2.38 7.46
CA ASP A 201 -12.90 3.12 8.13
C ASP A 201 -11.59 2.31 8.30
N LEU A 202 -11.30 1.40 7.37
CA LEU A 202 -10.16 0.47 7.44
C LEU A 202 -8.82 1.22 7.56
N LEU A 203 -8.58 2.22 6.72
CA LEU A 203 -7.39 3.06 6.72
C LEU A 203 -7.21 3.70 8.08
N TRP A 204 -8.26 4.33 8.61
CA TRP A 204 -8.21 5.05 9.88
C TRP A 204 -7.98 4.12 11.06
N THR A 205 -8.54 2.91 11.00
CA THR A 205 -8.26 1.83 11.95
C THR A 205 -6.77 1.43 11.89
N ILE A 206 -6.25 1.11 10.71
CA ILE A 206 -4.84 0.68 10.53
C ILE A 206 -3.85 1.75 11.01
N ILE A 207 -4.09 3.03 10.68
CA ILE A 207 -3.16 4.10 11.06
C ILE A 207 -3.34 4.55 12.51
N GLY A 208 -4.49 4.26 13.13
CA GLY A 208 -4.82 4.60 14.51
C GLY A 208 -4.38 3.54 15.53
N GLU A 209 -4.20 2.28 15.13
CA GLU A 209 -3.79 1.18 16.01
C GLU A 209 -2.30 1.21 16.43
N HIS A 210 -1.47 2.06 15.83
CA HIS A 210 -0.01 2.08 16.06
C HIS A 210 0.55 3.48 16.35
#